data_AF-A0AAE0KR06-F1
#
_entry.id   AF-A0AAE0KR06-F1
#
_cell.length_a   1.000
_cell.length_b   1.000
_cell.length_c   1.000
_cell.angle_alpha   90.00
_cell.angle_beta   90.00
_cell.angle_gamma   90.00
#
_symmetry.space_group_name_H-M   'P 1'
#
loop_
_entity.id
_entity.type
_entity.pdbx_description
1 polymer ?
#
loop_
_entity_poly.entity_id
_entity_poly.type
_entity_poly.pdbx_seq_one_letter_code
_entity_poly.pdbx_strand_id
1 'polypeptide(L)'
;MIAPGATIQRDMEGDSVMRSSQLPVVLQDQLCAAIPMLLQEQRVCGVKKLRAWLREDKRAGIAAQAADSPEPELLRAAEMAGMAVVNSTLILPSTGDKNSDPFRGLIIRELKLQNALQKPDLLEKAREELKVEISNSVYNRVLKEFCVFRSNAWVLRTGNE
;
A
#
# COMPACT_ATOMS: atom_id res chain seq x y z
N MET A 1 -65.66 -21.70 29.76
CA MET A 1 -65.58 -21.59 28.29
C MET A 1 -64.12 -21.38 27.91
N ILE A 2 -63.56 -22.32 27.13
CA ILE A 2 -62.47 -22.22 26.11
C ILE A 2 -61.12 -21.54 26.52
N ALA A 3 -60.03 -22.35 26.59
CA ALA A 3 -58.63 -21.98 26.27
C ALA A 3 -58.40 -22.13 24.74
N PRO A 4 -57.28 -21.78 24.04
CA PRO A 4 -55.88 -21.52 24.45
C PRO A 4 -55.07 -20.48 23.59
N GLY A 5 -53.77 -20.33 23.88
CA GLY A 5 -52.70 -20.21 22.85
C GLY A 5 -52.25 -18.82 22.35
N ALA A 6 -50.95 -18.50 22.52
CA ALA A 6 -49.99 -18.18 21.44
C ALA A 6 -48.65 -17.65 21.98
N THR A 7 -47.61 -18.44 21.75
CA THR A 7 -46.17 -18.16 21.82
C THR A 7 -45.71 -17.12 20.79
N ILE A 8 -44.80 -16.19 21.15
CA ILE A 8 -43.63 -15.67 20.40
C ILE A 8 -42.69 -15.07 21.47
N GLN A 9 -41.56 -15.64 21.93
CA GLN A 9 -40.29 -16.05 21.30
C GLN A 9 -39.46 -14.93 20.64
N ARG A 10 -38.28 -14.70 21.24
CA ARG A 10 -36.95 -14.48 20.65
C ARG A 10 -36.23 -13.17 20.98
N ASP A 11 -35.06 -13.41 21.55
CA ASP A 11 -33.88 -12.59 21.69
C ASP A 11 -33.46 -11.94 20.37
N MET A 12 -33.04 -10.68 20.45
CA MET A 12 -32.25 -9.91 19.47
C MET A 12 -31.92 -8.59 20.18
N GLU A 13 -30.72 -8.05 20.26
CA GLU A 13 -29.37 -8.33 19.77
C GLU A 13 -28.49 -7.61 20.81
N GLY A 14 -27.49 -8.24 21.41
CA GLY A 14 -26.25 -8.44 20.69
C GLY A 14 -25.62 -7.09 20.34
N ASP A 15 -25.35 -6.25 21.34
CA ASP A 15 -24.57 -5.02 21.21
C ASP A 15 -23.11 -5.41 20.90
N SER A 16 -22.93 -5.92 19.68
CA SER A 16 -21.64 -6.22 19.10
C SER A 16 -21.07 -4.88 18.68
N VAL A 17 -20.54 -4.16 19.67
CA VAL A 17 -19.62 -3.05 19.47
C VAL A 17 -18.52 -3.59 18.58
N MET A 18 -18.65 -3.37 17.27
CA MET A 18 -17.56 -3.31 16.33
C MET A 18 -16.60 -2.29 16.93
N ARG A 19 -15.66 -2.77 17.75
CA ARG A 19 -14.50 -1.99 18.14
C ARG A 19 -13.76 -1.75 16.85
N SER A 20 -14.06 -0.61 16.23
CA SER A 20 -13.22 0.04 15.24
C SER A 20 -11.83 0.08 15.87
N SER A 21 -11.02 -0.92 15.54
CA SER A 21 -9.64 -0.97 15.97
C SER A 21 -9.01 0.15 15.17
N GLN A 22 -8.87 1.30 15.81
CA GLN A 22 -8.23 2.45 15.23
C GLN A 22 -6.99 2.66 16.08
N LEU A 23 -5.83 2.51 15.44
CA LEU A 23 -4.56 2.94 15.96
C LEU A 23 -4.73 4.29 16.66
N PRO A 24 -4.27 4.42 17.92
CA PRO A 24 -4.26 5.71 18.61
C PRO A 24 -3.65 6.78 17.71
N VAL A 25 -4.26 7.97 17.69
CA VAL A 25 -3.84 9.09 16.82
C VAL A 25 -2.34 9.36 16.95
N VAL A 26 -1.82 9.30 18.18
CA VAL A 26 -0.39 9.46 18.46
C VAL A 26 0.46 8.41 17.73
N LEU A 27 0.08 7.13 17.76
CA LEU A 27 0.82 6.07 17.04
C LEU A 27 0.69 6.21 15.53
N GLN A 28 -0.46 6.65 15.04
CA GLN A 28 -0.66 6.96 13.63
C GLN A 28 0.27 8.09 13.16
N ASP A 29 0.40 9.17 13.92
CA ASP A 29 1.30 10.28 13.58
C ASP A 29 2.76 9.83 13.56
N GLN A 30 3.16 8.98 14.51
CA GLN A 30 4.50 8.42 14.54
C GLN A 30 4.76 7.48 13.34
N LEU A 31 3.78 6.69 12.92
CA LEU A 31 3.88 5.89 11.70
C LEU A 31 4.01 6.77 10.45
N CYS A 32 3.23 7.85 10.35
CA CYS A 32 3.30 8.79 9.23
C CYS A 32 4.70 9.40 9.08
N ALA A 33 5.39 9.66 10.19
CA ALA A 33 6.76 10.15 10.18
C ALA A 33 7.80 9.04 9.89
N ALA A 34 7.63 7.86 10.47
CA ALA A 34 8.60 6.76 10.37
C ALA A 34 8.59 6.07 9.01
N ILE A 35 7.41 5.81 8.43
CA ILE A 35 7.26 5.03 7.19
C ILE A 35 8.09 5.62 6.03
N PRO A 36 8.00 6.93 5.70
CA PRO A 36 8.79 7.50 4.62
C PRO A 36 10.29 7.34 4.86
N MET A 37 10.74 7.51 6.11
CA MET A 37 12.15 7.32 6.49
C MET A 37 12.63 5.88 6.28
N LEU A 38 11.83 4.89 6.71
CA LEU A 38 12.15 3.47 6.56
C LEU A 38 12.18 3.03 5.10
N LEU A 39 11.34 3.62 4.25
CA LEU A 39 11.24 3.29 2.82
C LEU A 39 12.24 4.06 1.94
N GLN A 40 13.04 4.99 2.48
CA GLN A 40 14.05 5.70 1.67
C GLN A 40 15.10 4.76 1.08
N GLU A 41 15.51 3.75 1.84
CA GLU A 41 16.52 2.77 1.40
C GLU A 41 15.92 1.75 0.43
N GLN A 42 14.68 1.35 0.67
CA GLN A 42 13.97 0.33 -0.10
C GLN A 42 12.63 0.93 -0.54
N ARG A 43 12.64 1.45 -1.77
CA ARG A 43 11.54 2.22 -2.42
C ARG A 43 10.22 1.43 -2.56
N VAL A 44 10.21 0.16 -2.18
CA VAL A 44 9.08 -0.76 -2.15
C VAL A 44 9.21 -1.75 -1.00
N CYS A 45 8.11 -2.05 -0.32
CA CYS A 45 8.07 -3.12 0.67
C CYS A 45 6.66 -3.66 0.89
N GLY A 46 6.53 -4.92 1.29
CA GLY A 46 5.28 -5.46 1.81
C GLY A 46 5.10 -5.18 3.30
N VAL A 47 3.90 -5.44 3.79
CA VAL A 47 3.53 -5.26 5.21
C VAL A 47 4.43 -6.08 6.14
N LYS A 48 4.82 -7.31 5.77
CA LYS A 48 5.72 -8.13 6.61
C LYS A 48 7.07 -7.44 6.85
N LYS A 49 7.65 -6.88 5.78
CA LYS A 49 8.92 -6.17 5.85
C LYS A 49 8.79 -4.84 6.59
N LEU A 50 7.70 -4.10 6.38
CA LEU A 50 7.39 -2.92 7.17
C LEU A 50 7.35 -3.26 8.67
N ARG A 51 6.65 -4.34 9.06
CA ARG A 51 6.60 -4.78 10.46
C ARG A 51 7.98 -5.15 11.00
N ALA A 52 8.82 -5.80 10.21
CA ALA A 52 10.21 -6.09 10.60
C ALA A 52 10.99 -4.80 10.85
N TRP A 53 10.94 -3.83 9.93
CA TRP A 53 11.59 -2.54 10.11
C TRP A 53 11.07 -1.77 11.32
N LEU A 54 9.76 -1.77 11.57
CA LEU A 54 9.20 -1.15 12.77
C LEU A 54 9.77 -1.75 14.06
N ARG A 55 10.08 -3.06 14.09
CA ARG A 55 10.65 -3.73 15.27
C ARG A 55 12.17 -3.57 15.38
N GLU A 56 12.88 -3.60 14.25
CA GLU A 56 14.34 -3.75 14.21
C GLU A 56 15.06 -2.42 13.99
N ASP A 57 14.43 -1.47 13.29
CA ASP A 57 15.05 -0.19 12.96
C ASP A 57 14.85 0.81 14.10
N LYS A 58 15.96 1.28 14.67
CA LYS A 58 15.96 2.28 15.76
C LYS A 58 15.28 3.58 15.35
N ARG A 59 15.23 3.91 14.05
CA ARG A 59 14.54 5.08 13.50
C ARG A 59 13.02 4.99 13.66
N ALA A 60 12.45 3.80 13.85
CA ALA A 60 11.02 3.63 14.08
C ALA A 60 10.57 4.23 15.43
N GLY A 61 11.43 4.25 16.45
CA GLY A 61 11.15 4.87 17.74
C GLY A 61 9.82 4.38 18.36
N ILE A 62 8.90 5.30 18.62
CA ILE A 62 7.57 4.98 19.19
C ILE A 62 6.70 4.19 18.20
N ALA A 63 6.89 4.35 16.89
CA ALA A 63 6.14 3.64 15.86
C ALA A 63 6.35 2.11 15.92
N ALA A 64 7.43 1.64 16.57
CA ALA A 64 7.68 0.23 16.82
C ALA A 64 6.51 -0.47 17.53
N GLN A 65 5.77 0.25 18.37
CA GLN A 65 4.59 -0.28 19.09
C GLN A 65 3.44 -0.65 18.15
N ALA A 66 3.40 -0.08 16.94
CA ALA A 66 2.39 -0.39 15.94
C ALA A 66 2.76 -1.57 15.03
N ALA A 67 3.92 -2.23 15.23
CA ALA A 67 4.34 -3.34 14.39
C ALA A 67 3.33 -4.51 14.38
N ASP A 68 2.59 -4.70 15.48
CA ASP A 68 1.57 -5.75 15.63
C ASP A 68 0.16 -5.28 15.26
N SER A 69 0.00 -4.03 14.81
CA SER A 69 -1.29 -3.50 14.41
C SER A 69 -1.87 -4.25 13.20
N PRO A 70 -3.22 -4.28 13.07
CA PRO A 70 -3.89 -4.86 11.92
C PRO A 70 -3.35 -4.28 10.59
N GLU A 71 -3.24 -5.14 9.59
CA GLU A 71 -2.71 -4.76 8.28
C GLU A 71 -3.44 -3.56 7.65
N PRO A 72 -4.79 -3.47 7.68
CA PRO A 72 -5.49 -2.31 7.13
C PRO A 72 -5.09 -0.99 7.79
N GLU A 73 -4.77 -1.02 9.09
CA GLU A 73 -4.38 0.19 9.82
C GLU A 73 -2.96 0.64 9.45
N LEU A 74 -2.04 -0.31 9.28
CA LEU A 74 -0.69 -0.04 8.80
C LEU A 74 -0.69 0.52 7.38
N LEU A 75 -1.50 -0.07 6.49
CA LEU A 75 -1.65 0.41 5.11
C LEU A 75 -2.27 1.81 5.08
N ARG A 76 -3.31 2.07 5.87
CA ARG A 76 -3.92 3.41 5.99
C ARG A 76 -2.92 4.45 6.49
N ALA A 77 -2.13 4.10 7.52
CA ALA A 77 -1.07 4.98 8.02
C ALA A 77 0.00 5.24 6.94
N ALA A 78 0.36 4.23 6.15
CA ALA A 78 1.28 4.40 5.03
C ALA A 78 0.71 5.32 3.94
N GLU A 79 -0.57 5.19 3.59
CA GLU A 79 -1.22 6.10 2.63
C GLU A 79 -1.24 7.55 3.15
N MET A 80 -1.55 7.73 4.43
CA MET A 80 -1.49 9.05 5.08
C MET A 80 -0.07 9.61 5.15
N ALA A 81 0.94 8.75 5.24
CA ALA A 81 2.36 9.10 5.10
C ALA A 81 2.76 9.47 3.66
N GLY A 82 1.84 9.42 2.70
CA GLY A 82 2.08 9.70 1.30
C GLY A 82 2.66 8.52 0.52
N MET A 83 2.59 7.28 1.03
CA MET A 83 2.96 6.10 0.25
C MET A 83 1.83 5.69 -0.69
N ALA A 84 2.18 5.13 -1.85
CA ALA A 84 1.21 4.45 -2.69
C ALA A 84 1.06 3.00 -2.22
N VAL A 85 -0.18 2.60 -1.91
CA VAL A 85 -0.52 1.20 -1.61
C VAL A 85 -1.09 0.53 -2.85
N VAL A 86 -0.52 -0.63 -3.22
CA VAL A 86 -1.02 -1.50 -4.28
C VAL A 86 -0.91 -2.96 -3.82
N ASN A 87 -2.01 -3.71 -3.75
CA ASN A 87 -2.01 -5.12 -3.33
C ASN A 87 -1.17 -5.39 -2.06
N SER A 88 -1.44 -4.64 -0.97
CA SER A 88 -0.70 -4.69 0.31
C SER A 88 0.82 -4.42 0.20
N THR A 89 1.26 -3.83 -0.90
CA THR A 89 2.65 -3.41 -1.11
C THR A 89 2.71 -1.88 -1.09
N LEU A 90 3.63 -1.37 -0.29
CA LEU A 90 3.92 0.05 -0.15
C LEU A 90 4.97 0.44 -1.17
N ILE A 91 4.73 1.53 -1.90
CA ILE A 91 5.63 2.06 -2.91
C ILE A 91 5.84 3.54 -2.60
N LEU A 92 7.10 3.96 -2.51
CA LEU A 92 7.46 5.38 -2.41
C LEU A 92 7.08 6.05 -3.74
N PRO A 93 6.15 7.02 -3.81
CA PRO A 93 5.66 7.53 -5.11
C PRO A 93 6.60 8.51 -5.81
N SER A 94 7.49 9.18 -5.07
CA SER A 94 8.45 10.14 -5.61
C SER A 94 9.82 9.93 -4.96
N THR A 95 10.86 10.07 -5.78
CA THR A 95 12.25 9.88 -5.39
C THR A 95 13.05 11.18 -5.45
N GLY A 96 12.41 12.27 -5.89
CA GLY A 96 13.03 13.57 -6.16
C GLY A 96 13.63 13.70 -7.56
N ASP A 97 13.65 12.62 -8.36
CA ASP A 97 14.10 12.64 -9.75
C ASP A 97 12.96 13.09 -10.67
N LYS A 98 13.00 14.37 -11.07
CA LYS A 98 11.99 15.00 -11.94
C LYS A 98 11.81 14.30 -13.29
N ASN A 99 12.80 13.53 -13.76
CA ASN A 99 12.73 12.84 -15.05
C ASN A 99 12.03 11.49 -14.93
N SER A 100 12.14 10.80 -13.80
CA SER A 100 11.51 9.49 -13.60
C SER A 100 10.23 9.52 -12.77
N ASP A 101 10.07 10.50 -11.88
CA ASP A 101 8.92 10.57 -10.97
C ASP A 101 7.56 10.65 -11.71
N PRO A 102 7.42 11.39 -12.84
CA PRO A 102 6.18 11.36 -13.62
C PRO A 102 5.85 9.97 -14.15
N PHE A 103 6.84 9.27 -14.71
CA PHE A 103 6.66 7.90 -15.23
C PHE A 103 6.40 6.89 -14.11
N ARG A 104 7.04 7.07 -12.94
CA ARG A 104 6.79 6.28 -11.74
C ARG A 104 5.33 6.42 -11.28
N GLY A 105 4.82 7.65 -11.23
CA GLY A 105 3.42 7.92 -10.90
C GLY A 105 2.43 7.25 -11.87
N LEU A 106 2.74 7.27 -13.17
CA LEU A 106 1.96 6.56 -14.19
C LEU A 106 1.93 5.06 -13.92
N ILE A 107 3.09 4.42 -13.70
CA ILE A 107 3.17 2.98 -13.44
C ILE A 107 2.36 2.62 -12.18
N ILE A 108 2.50 3.37 -11.09
CA ILE A 108 1.76 3.12 -9.85
C ILE A 108 0.25 3.19 -10.10
N ARG A 109 -0.21 4.18 -10.88
CA ARG A 109 -1.62 4.31 -11.25
C ARG A 109 -2.11 3.10 -12.03
N GLU A 110 -1.34 2.67 -13.03
CA GLU A 110 -1.70 1.49 -13.83
C GLU A 110 -1.70 0.21 -12.99
N LEU A 111 -0.77 0.04 -12.06
CA LEU A 111 -0.76 -1.12 -11.14
C LEU A 111 -1.96 -1.16 -10.20
N LYS A 112 -2.60 -0.02 -9.91
CA LYS A 112 -3.86 0.02 -9.15
C LYS A 112 -5.06 -0.46 -9.96
N LEU A 113 -4.97 -0.38 -11.29
CA LEU A 113 -6.05 -0.77 -12.22
C LEU A 113 -5.89 -2.21 -12.70
N GLN A 114 -4.65 -2.68 -12.87
CA GLN A 114 -4.33 -3.98 -13.43
C GLN A 114 -3.08 -4.59 -12.79
N ASN A 115 -3.04 -5.92 -12.71
CA ASN A 115 -1.96 -6.65 -12.04
C ASN A 115 -0.70 -6.83 -12.91
N ALA A 116 -0.80 -6.54 -14.21
CA ALA A 116 0.26 -6.75 -15.18
C ALA A 116 0.31 -5.59 -16.17
N LEU A 117 1.51 -5.14 -16.49
CA LEU A 117 1.76 -4.02 -17.39
C LEU A 117 2.55 -4.46 -18.61
N GLN A 118 2.06 -4.05 -19.78
CA GLN A 118 2.74 -4.26 -21.05
C GLN A 118 3.55 -3.03 -21.45
N LYS A 119 4.69 -3.26 -22.10
CA LYS A 119 5.56 -2.17 -22.55
C LYS A 119 4.89 -1.23 -23.57
N PRO A 120 4.22 -1.72 -24.63
CA PRO A 120 3.59 -0.86 -25.62
C PRO A 120 2.58 0.10 -24.97
N ASP A 121 1.67 -0.44 -24.17
CA ASP A 121 0.60 0.30 -23.50
C ASP A 121 1.16 1.38 -22.56
N LEU A 122 2.22 1.06 -21.80
CA LEU A 122 2.87 2.03 -20.92
C LEU A 122 3.53 3.18 -21.68
N LEU A 123 4.19 2.90 -22.81
CA LEU A 123 4.87 3.92 -23.61
C LEU A 123 3.86 4.80 -24.36
N GLU A 124 2.77 4.23 -24.82
CA GLU A 124 1.65 4.96 -25.41
C GLU A 124 1.02 5.92 -24.39
N LYS A 125 0.62 5.41 -23.22
CA LYS A 125 0.10 6.24 -22.11
C LYS A 125 1.06 7.33 -21.68
N ALA A 126 2.37 7.03 -21.58
CA ALA A 126 3.36 8.05 -21.23
C ALA A 126 3.43 9.17 -22.27
N ARG A 127 3.35 8.83 -23.57
CA ARG A 127 3.32 9.82 -24.65
C ARG A 127 2.03 10.65 -24.60
N GLU A 128 0.90 10.04 -24.33
CA GLU A 128 -0.40 10.70 -24.29
C GLU A 128 -0.58 11.60 -23.07
N GLU A 129 -0.25 11.11 -21.87
CA GLU A 129 -0.52 11.79 -20.61
C GLU A 129 0.62 12.70 -20.18
N LEU A 130 1.87 12.21 -20.25
CA LEU A 130 3.04 12.93 -19.75
C LEU A 130 3.67 13.83 -20.83
N LYS A 131 3.25 13.66 -22.10
CA LYS A 131 3.81 14.38 -23.27
C LYS A 131 5.34 14.28 -23.37
N VAL A 132 5.90 13.18 -22.88
CA VAL A 132 7.35 12.89 -22.91
C VAL A 132 7.62 11.52 -23.50
N GLU A 133 8.75 11.42 -24.19
CA GLU A 133 9.27 10.15 -24.68
C GLU A 133 10.15 9.50 -23.61
N ILE A 134 9.74 8.33 -23.13
CA ILE A 134 10.47 7.61 -22.09
C ILE A 134 11.56 6.76 -22.73
N SER A 135 12.82 7.05 -22.40
CA SER A 135 13.95 6.26 -22.86
C SER A 135 13.92 4.84 -22.29
N ASN A 136 14.49 3.88 -23.02
CA ASN A 136 14.57 2.50 -22.55
C ASN A 136 15.34 2.36 -21.22
N SER A 137 16.30 3.25 -20.94
CA SER A 137 17.04 3.24 -19.68
C SER A 137 16.16 3.67 -18.50
N VAL A 138 15.39 4.76 -18.66
CA VAL A 138 14.43 5.22 -17.64
C VAL A 138 13.33 4.18 -17.45
N TYR A 139 12.78 3.64 -18.53
CA TYR A 139 11.77 2.59 -18.52
C TYR A 139 12.18 1.40 -17.64
N ASN A 140 13.35 0.81 -17.95
CA ASN A 140 13.84 -0.35 -17.25
C ASN A 140 14.24 -0.02 -15.81
N ARG A 141 14.84 1.14 -15.57
CA ARG A 141 15.25 1.57 -14.22
C ARG A 141 14.03 1.66 -13.31
N VAL A 142 13.02 2.44 -13.70
CA VAL A 142 11.84 2.69 -12.84
C VAL A 142 11.05 1.41 -12.60
N LEU A 143 10.81 0.59 -13.61
CA LEU A 143 10.07 -0.66 -13.43
C LEU A 143 10.83 -1.65 -12.55
N LYS A 144 12.15 -1.78 -12.68
CA LYS A 144 12.92 -2.73 -11.85
C LYS A 144 12.92 -2.38 -10.37
N GLU A 145 12.63 -1.14 -10.01
CA GLU A 145 12.58 -0.70 -8.60
C GLU A 145 11.47 -1.38 -7.80
N PHE A 146 10.34 -1.71 -8.43
CA PHE A 146 9.20 -2.30 -7.72
C PHE A 146 8.41 -3.34 -8.50
N CYS A 147 8.74 -3.57 -9.77
CA CYS A 147 8.19 -4.65 -10.59
C CYS A 147 9.25 -5.71 -10.91
N VAL A 148 8.76 -6.88 -11.32
CA VAL A 148 9.53 -7.97 -11.91
C VAL A 148 8.91 -8.32 -13.25
N PHE A 149 9.74 -8.71 -14.22
CA PHE A 149 9.26 -9.14 -15.52
C PHE A 149 8.94 -10.64 -15.45
N ARG A 150 7.67 -11.01 -15.61
CA ARG A 150 7.17 -12.40 -15.59
C ARG A 150 6.18 -12.59 -16.73
N SER A 151 6.26 -13.71 -17.43
CA SER A 151 5.32 -14.09 -18.50
C SER A 151 5.07 -12.98 -19.52
N ASN A 152 6.15 -12.33 -19.98
CA ASN A 152 6.11 -11.22 -20.93
C ASN A 152 5.36 -9.96 -20.43
N ALA A 153 5.25 -9.76 -19.11
CA ALA A 153 4.62 -8.59 -18.50
C ALA A 153 5.42 -8.11 -17.30
N TRP A 154 5.29 -6.83 -16.95
CA TRP A 154 5.74 -6.32 -15.66
C TRP A 154 4.66 -6.49 -14.62
N VAL A 155 4.98 -7.19 -13.54
CA VAL A 155 4.08 -7.37 -12.41
C VAL A 155 4.73 -6.80 -11.16
N LEU A 156 3.92 -6.27 -10.25
CA LEU A 156 4.42 -5.75 -8.97
C LEU A 156 5.17 -6.85 -8.21
N ARG A 157 6.32 -6.53 -7.63
CA ARG A 157 7.02 -7.43 -6.71
C ARG A 157 6.10 -7.74 -5.56
N THR A 158 5.90 -9.02 -5.28
CA THR A 158 5.21 -9.42 -4.06
C THR A 158 6.07 -8.98 -2.89
N GLY A 159 5.55 -8.09 -2.02
CA GLY A 159 6.29 -7.55 -0.88
C GLY A 159 6.70 -8.56 0.21
N ASN A 160 6.58 -9.87 -0.07
CA ASN A 160 7.08 -10.98 0.72
C ASN A 160 8.49 -11.45 0.28
N GLU A 161 9.00 -10.99 -0.86
CA GLU A 161 10.34 -11.30 -1.40
C GLU A 161 11.42 -10.34 -0.87
#